data_AF-A0A1Z9FIS7-F1
#
_entry.id   AF-A0A1Z9FIS7-F1
#
_cell.length_a   1.000
_cell.length_b   1.000
_cell.length_c   1.000
_cell.angle_alpha   90.00
_cell.angle_beta   90.00
_cell.angle_gamma   90.00
#
_symmetry.space_group_name_H-M   'P 1'
#
loop_
_entity.id
_entity.type
_entity.pdbx_description
1 polymer ?
#
loop_
_entity_poly.entity_id
_entity_poly.type
_entity_poly.pdbx_seq_one_letter_code
_entity_poly.pdbx_strand_id
1 'polypeptide(L)' 'MTLISSILACATCANAFKHGGEDAAGWAIALMLLVIVPLVTMVVWFMVKIAKRERAGLDPQFCDDYVAPTNNS' A
#
# COMPACT_ATOMS: atom_id res chain seq x y z
N MET A 1 -6.38 20.95 12.31
CA MET A 1 -5.89 20.23 11.12
C MET A 1 -4.43 19.78 11.34
N THR A 2 -4.17 19.09 12.46
CA THR A 2 -2.81 18.78 12.95
C THR A 2 -2.66 17.33 13.41
N LEU A 3 -3.76 16.71 13.86
CA LEU A 3 -3.78 15.34 14.39
C LEU A 3 -3.56 14.25 13.31
N ILE A 4 -4.00 14.50 12.09
CA ILE A 4 -3.92 13.52 10.99
C ILE A 4 -2.48 13.37 10.47
N SER A 5 -1.71 14.47 10.49
CA SER A 5 -0.33 14.53 10.00
C SER A 5 0.66 13.75 10.87
N SER A 6 0.42 13.70 12.19
CA SER A 6 1.32 13.01 13.14
C SER A 6 1.18 11.49 13.14
N ILE A 7 0.03 10.94 12.73
CA ILE A 7 -0.22 9.50 12.71
C ILE A 7 0.35 8.86 11.43
N LEU A 8 0.46 9.64 10.34
CA LEU A 8 0.89 9.15 9.03
C LEU A 8 2.39 9.33 8.76
N ALA A 9 3.08 10.18 9.54
CA ALA A 9 4.51 10.35 9.41
C ALA A 9 5.26 9.19 10.09
N CYS A 10 6.08 8.45 9.32
CA CYS A 10 7.00 7.46 9.87
C CYS A 10 7.91 8.10 10.93
N ALA A 11 8.34 7.35 11.94
CA ALA A 11 9.13 7.84 13.08
C ALA A 11 10.35 8.70 12.67
N THR A 12 10.99 8.35 11.54
CA THR A 12 12.09 9.13 10.96
C THR A 12 11.65 10.52 10.49
N CYS A 13 10.51 10.60 9.80
CA CYS A 13 9.93 11.87 9.32
C CYS A 13 9.48 12.75 10.49
N ALA A 14 8.82 12.15 11.48
CA ALA A 14 8.37 12.86 12.68
C ALA A 14 9.54 13.42 13.51
N ASN A 15 10.65 12.68 13.62
CA ASN A 15 11.83 13.12 14.36
C ASN A 15 12.63 14.23 13.65
N ALA A 16 12.65 14.23 12.32
CA ALA A 16 13.27 15.30 11.54
C ALA A 16 12.56 16.66 11.76
N PHE A 17 11.23 16.65 11.89
CA PHE A 17 10.45 17.84 12.21
C PHE A 17 10.71 18.42 13.60
N LYS A 18 11.12 17.58 14.56
CA LYS A 18 11.37 18.02 15.94
C LYS A 18 12.59 18.91 16.11
N HIS A 19 13.54 18.85 15.18
CA HIS A 19 14.85 19.52 15.31
C HIS A 19 15.20 20.45 14.14
N GLY A 20 14.46 20.39 13.02
CA GLY A 20 14.68 21.26 11.87
C GLY A 20 13.80 22.50 11.92
N GLY A 21 14.38 23.68 11.63
CA GLY A 21 13.64 24.95 11.57
C GLY A 21 12.41 24.86 10.67
N GLU A 22 11.31 25.47 11.12
CA GLU A 22 9.92 25.27 10.66
C GLU A 22 9.77 25.15 9.14
N ASP A 23 10.38 26.04 8.36
CA ASP A 23 10.15 26.10 6.92
C ASP A 23 11.02 25.11 6.12
N ALA A 24 12.33 25.01 6.40
CA ALA A 24 13.24 24.20 5.60
C ALA A 24 13.00 22.68 5.78
N ALA A 25 12.62 22.25 6.99
CA ALA A 25 12.30 20.87 7.28
C ALA A 25 10.98 20.41 6.62
N GLY A 26 10.00 21.32 6.51
CA GLY A 26 8.73 21.06 5.84
C GLY A 26 8.89 20.74 4.36
N TRP A 27 9.72 21.51 3.65
CA TRP A 27 9.99 21.29 2.22
C TRP A 27 10.73 19.98 1.96
N ALA A 28 11.69 19.61 2.81
CA ALA A 28 12.42 18.34 2.67
C ALA A 28 11.50 17.11 2.80
N ILE A 29 10.56 17.13 3.75
CA ILE A 29 9.59 16.03 3.89
C ILE A 29 8.63 15.98 2.71
N ALA A 30 8.18 17.14 2.22
CA ALA A 30 7.23 17.20 1.13
C ALA A 30 7.81 16.53 -0.14
N LEU A 31 9.09 16.77 -0.42
CA LEU A 31 9.79 16.11 -1.53
C LEU A 31 9.93 14.60 -1.32
N MET A 32 10.24 14.15 -0.11
CA MET A 32 10.30 12.72 0.20
C MET A 32 8.95 12.03 0.01
N LEU A 33 7.86 12.62 0.51
CA LEU A 33 6.51 12.08 0.33
C LEU A 33 6.06 12.11 -1.14
N LEU A 34 6.43 13.16 -1.89
CA LEU A 34 6.17 13.26 -3.32
C LEU A 34 6.80 12.09 -4.09
N VAL A 35 7.92 11.54 -3.64
CA VAL A 35 8.56 10.37 -4.28
C VAL A 35 8.01 9.04 -3.74
N ILE A 36 7.80 8.93 -2.43
CA ILE A 36 7.36 7.67 -1.81
C ILE A 36 5.92 7.32 -2.23
N VAL A 37 5.01 8.29 -2.26
CA VAL A 37 3.61 8.06 -2.63
C VAL A 37 3.47 7.45 -4.04
N PRO A 38 4.05 8.02 -5.12
CA PRO A 38 3.94 7.42 -6.45
C PRO A 38 4.64 6.06 -6.54
N LEU A 39 5.73 5.83 -5.80
CA LEU A 39 6.37 4.51 -5.79
C LEU A 39 5.43 3.45 -5.20
N VAL A 40 4.81 3.72 -4.06
CA VAL A 40 3.86 2.79 -3.42
C VAL A 40 2.63 2.60 -4.30
N THR A 41 2.08 3.66 -4.90
CA THR A 41 0.90 3.54 -5.77
C THR A 41 1.22 2.73 -7.03
N MET A 42 2.41 2.87 -7.62
CA MET A 42 2.82 2.06 -8.76
C MET A 42 2.93 0.58 -8.39
N VAL A 43 3.55 0.25 -7.26
CA VAL A 43 3.65 -1.14 -6.78
C VAL A 43 2.26 -1.77 -6.61
N VAL A 44 1.36 -1.08 -5.91
CA VAL A 44 -0.02 -1.57 -5.72
C VAL A 44 -0.76 -1.69 -7.04
N TRP A 45 -0.58 -0.73 -7.96
CA TRP A 45 -1.18 -0.78 -9.29
C TRP A 45 -0.69 -1.99 -10.10
N PHE A 46 0.61 -2.29 -10.07
CA PHE A 46 1.16 -3.48 -10.72
C PHE A 46 0.62 -4.77 -10.10
N MET A 47 0.54 -4.85 -8.77
CA MET A 47 -0.06 -6.01 -8.08
C MET A 47 -1.52 -6.24 -8.52
N VAL A 48 -2.33 -5.19 -8.53
CA VAL A 48 -3.73 -5.27 -8.99
C VAL A 48 -3.81 -5.68 -10.45
N LYS A 49 -2.94 -5.12 -11.31
CA LYS A 49 -2.91 -5.46 -12.73
C LYS A 49 -2.55 -6.93 -12.95
N ILE A 50 -1.59 -7.47 -12.20
CA ILE A 50 -1.18 -8.88 -12.28
C ILE A 50 -2.35 -9.77 -11.84
N ALA A 51 -2.94 -9.51 -10.68
CA ALA A 51 -4.09 -10.28 -10.18
C ALA A 51 -5.28 -10.27 -11.16
N LYS A 52 -5.53 -9.14 -11.83
CA LYS A 52 -6.56 -9.07 -12.88
C LYS A 52 -6.20 -9.91 -14.11
N ARG A 53 -4.92 -9.94 -14.51
CA ARG A 53 -4.45 -10.79 -15.63
C ARG A 53 -4.55 -12.27 -15.28
N GLU A 54 -4.20 -12.64 -14.06
CA GLU A 54 -4.34 -14.02 -13.57
C GLU A 54 -5.79 -14.48 -13.66
N ARG A 55 -6.76 -13.66 -13.21
CA ARG A 55 -8.18 -14.00 -13.33
C ARG A 55 -8.69 -14.14 -14.77
N ALA A 56 -8.13 -13.37 -15.70
CA ALA A 56 -8.51 -13.45 -17.12
C ALA A 56 -7.91 -14.67 -17.83
N GLY A 57 -6.75 -15.14 -17.39
CA GLY A 57 -6.10 -16.36 -17.87
C GLY A 57 -6.41 -17.60 -17.05
N LEU A 58 -7.21 -17.47 -15.97
CA LEU A 58 -7.67 -18.60 -15.19
C LEU A 58 -8.68 -19.38 -16.02
N ASP A 59 -8.31 -20.59 -16.38
CA ASP A 59 -9.20 -21.49 -17.09
C ASP A 59 -10.24 -22.05 -16.11
N PRO A 60 -11.53 -21.69 -16.23
CA PRO A 60 -12.54 -22.08 -15.25
C PRO A 60 -12.71 -23.60 -15.16
N GLN A 61 -12.34 -24.33 -16.22
CA GLN A 61 -12.52 -25.79 -16.30
C GLN A 61 -11.59 -26.58 -15.37
N PHE A 62 -10.51 -25.97 -14.88
CA PHE A 62 -9.55 -26.59 -13.95
C PHE A 62 -9.67 -26.04 -12.52
N CYS A 63 -10.66 -25.18 -12.24
CA CYS A 63 -10.97 -24.79 -10.88
C CYS A 63 -11.75 -25.92 -10.21
N ASP A 64 -11.16 -26.59 -9.22
CA ASP A 64 -11.88 -27.58 -8.42
C ASP A 64 -13.01 -26.89 -7.64
N ASP A 65 -14.24 -27.36 -7.86
CA ASP A 65 -15.36 -27.02 -7.00
C ASP A 65 -15.14 -27.65 -5.63
N TYR A 66 -15.34 -26.87 -4.58
CA TYR A 66 -15.27 -27.38 -3.21
C TYR A 66 -16.37 -28.44 -2.99
N VAL A 67 -15.98 -29.70 -2.80
CA VAL A 67 -16.89 -30.78 -2.43
C VAL A 67 -16.85 -30.96 -0.91
N ALA A 68 -17.94 -30.64 -0.22
CA ALA A 68 -18.06 -30.88 1.21
C ALA A 68 -18.01 -32.39 1.51
N PRO A 69 -17.33 -32.83 2.59
CA PRO A 69 -17.29 -34.24 2.96
C PRO A 69 -18.70 -34.74 3.30
N THR A 70 -19.12 -35.85 2.66
CA THR A 70 -20.38 -36.51 3.00
C THR A 70 -20.21 -37.21 4.35
N ASN A 71 -20.85 -36.67 5.39
CA ASN A 71 -20.95 -37.34 6.68
C ASN A 71 -22.01 -38.44 6.58
N ASN A 72 -21.63 -39.57 6.00
CA ASN A 72 -22.44 -40.78 6.03
C ASN A 72 -22.02 -41.57 7.29
N SER A 73 -22.77 -41.35 8.37
CA SER A 73 -22.71 -42.15 9.61
C SER A 73 -23.30 -43.54 9.40
#